data_AF-A0A7C4BN69-F1
#
_entry.id   AF-A0A7C4BN69-F1
#
_cell.length_a   1.000
_cell.length_b   1.000
_cell.length_c   1.000
_cell.angle_alpha   90.00
_cell.angle_beta   90.00
_cell.angle_gamma   90.00
#
_symmetry.space_group_name_H-M   'P 1'
#
loop_
_entity.id
_entity.type
_entity.pdbx_description
1 polymer ?
#
loop_
_entity_poly.entity_id
_entity_poly.type
_entity_poly.pdbx_seq_one_letter_code
_entity_poly.pdbx_strand_id
1 'polypeptide(L)' 'MINALKPLLEDHTFKKYMHNAKFDQLVLKKAGVEVHGLAFDTLVAARLVVRDW' A
#
# COMPACT_ATOMS: atom_id res chain seq x y z
N MET A 1 -13.44 -7.66 -10.82
CA MET A 1 -12.67 -8.21 -9.68
C MET A 1 -12.15 -7.11 -8.76
N ILE A 2 -11.41 -6.11 -9.24
CA ILE A 2 -10.86 -5.02 -8.39
C ILE A 2 -11.94 -4.18 -7.67
N ASN A 3 -13.10 -3.96 -8.30
CA ASN A 3 -14.20 -3.19 -7.72
C ASN A 3 -14.76 -3.80 -6.42
N ALA A 4 -14.68 -5.12 -6.23
CA ALA A 4 -15.12 -5.77 -5.00
C ALA A 4 -14.19 -5.48 -3.82
N LEU A 5 -12.92 -5.20 -4.09
CA LEU A 5 -11.91 -4.90 -3.07
C LEU A 5 -11.82 -3.40 -2.78
N LYS A 6 -12.37 -2.55 -3.66
CA LYS A 6 -12.33 -1.09 -3.53
C LYS A 6 -12.78 -0.59 -2.15
N PRO A 7 -13.91 -1.05 -1.55
CA PRO A 7 -14.31 -0.58 -0.22
C PRO A 7 -13.25 -0.84 0.86
N LEU A 8 -12.60 -2.01 0.82
CA LEU A 8 -11.56 -2.35 1.81
C LEU A 8 -10.25 -1.59 1.56
N LEU A 9 -9.93 -1.34 0.29
CA LEU A 9 -8.70 -0.66 -0.11
C LEU A 9 -8.76 0.85 0.17
N GLU A 10 -9.93 1.47 0.01
CA GLU A 10 -10.14 2.91 0.26
C GLU A 10 -10.54 3.23 1.71
N ASP A 11 -10.87 2.23 2.54
CA ASP A 11 -11.22 2.47 3.94
C ASP A 11 -9.96 2.71 4.81
N HIS A 12 -9.93 3.83 5.53
CA HIS A 12 -8.85 4.24 6.42
C HIS A 12 -8.75 3.42 7.71
N THR A 13 -9.82 2.75 8.12
CA THR A 13 -9.89 1.96 9.36
C THR A 13 -9.08 0.67 9.25
N PHE A 14 -8.96 0.11 8.05
CA PHE A 14 -8.13 -1.06 7.80
C PHE A 14 -6.67 -0.65 7.62
N LYS A 15 -5.83 -1.08 8.57
CA LYS A 15 -4.37 -0.96 8.46
C LYS A 15 -3.85 -1.90 7.38
N LYS A 16 -3.08 -1.36 6.45
CA LYS A 16 -2.50 -2.09 5.32
C LYS A 16 -0.99 -2.12 5.42
N TYR A 17 -0.45 -3.32 5.30
CA TYR A 17 0.98 -3.61 5.35
C TYR A 17 1.38 -4.10 3.98
N MET A 18 2.34 -3.43 3.34
CA MET A 18 2.67 -3.67 1.94
C MET A 18 4.19 -3.77 1.74
N HIS A 19 4.60 -4.17 0.55
CA HIS A 19 5.98 -4.16 0.11
C HIS A 19 6.08 -3.29 -1.13
N ASN A 20 6.80 -2.17 -1.06
CA ASN A 20 6.83 -1.17 -2.13
C ASN A 20 5.45 -0.57 -2.44
N ALA A 21 4.75 -0.14 -1.40
CA ALA A 21 3.36 0.36 -1.43
C ALA A 21 3.14 1.45 -2.49
N LYS A 22 4.15 2.30 -2.73
CA LYS A 22 4.09 3.36 -3.74
C LYS A 22 3.78 2.80 -5.14
N PHE A 23 4.36 1.66 -5.50
CA PHE A 23 4.12 1.04 -6.80
C PHE A 23 2.66 0.55 -6.91
N ASP A 24 2.19 -0.20 -5.92
CA ASP A 24 0.82 -0.70 -5.89
C ASP A 24 -0.21 0.43 -5.89
N GLN A 25 0.02 1.47 -5.09
CA GLN A 25 -0.83 2.67 -5.05
C GLN A 25 -0.92 3.34 -6.42
N LEU A 26 0.20 3.43 -7.16
CA LEU A 26 0.20 4.03 -8.49
C LEU A 26 -0.59 3.18 -9.50
N VAL A 27 -0.43 1.86 -9.46
CA VAL A 27 -1.15 0.93 -10.35
C VAL A 27 -2.65 0.93 -10.03
N LEU A 28 -3.01 0.87 -8.76
CA LEU A 28 -4.41 0.86 -8.32
C LEU A 28 -5.11 2.20 -8.57
N LYS A 29 -4.39 3.32 -8.43
CA LYS A 29 -4.92 4.64 -8.79
C LYS A 29 -5.26 4.73 -10.27
N LYS A 30 -4.44 4.15 -11.15
CA LYS A 30 -4.76 4.04 -12.60
C LYS A 30 -5.99 3.16 -12.87
N ALA A 31 -6.28 2.20 -12.00
CA ALA A 31 -7.48 1.39 -12.04
C ALA A 31 -8.69 2.04 -11.32
N GLY A 32 -8.57 3.29 -10.86
CA GLY A 32 -9.64 4.04 -10.20
C GLY A 32 -9.87 3.64 -8.74
N VAL A 33 -8.86 3.10 -8.06
CA VAL A 33 -8.88 2.75 -6.64
C VAL A 33 -7.82 3.56 -5.89
N GLU A 34 -8.24 4.33 -4.88
CA GLU A 34 -7.33 5.14 -4.07
C GLU A 34 -7.04 4.47 -2.72
N VAL A 35 -5.90 3.78 -2.63
CA VAL A 35 -5.56 3.03 -1.41
C VAL A 35 -5.29 3.97 -0.24
N HIS A 36 -6.06 3.80 0.83
CA HIS A 36 -5.93 4.52 2.10
C HIS A 36 -5.56 3.57 3.24
N GLY A 37 -5.14 4.10 4.39
CA GLY A 37 -4.81 3.25 5.55
C GLY A 37 -3.51 2.45 5.42
N LEU A 38 -2.55 2.89 4.58
CA LEU A 38 -1.20 2.33 4.58
C LEU A 38 -0.55 2.57 5.96
N ALA A 39 -0.34 1.49 6.70
CA ALA A 39 0.26 1.51 8.02
C ALA A 39 1.76 1.19 8.00
N PHE A 40 2.22 0.42 7.02
CA PHE A 40 3.62 -0.01 6.94
C PHE A 40 4.05 -0.40 5.53
N ASP A 41 5.30 -0.07 5.19
CA ASP A 41 5.97 -0.54 3.97
C ASP A 41 7.28 -1.23 4.32
N THR A 42 7.35 -2.53 4.02
CA THR A 42 8.52 -3.36 4.32
C THR A 42 9.77 -2.96 3.53
N LEU A 43 9.64 -2.41 2.31
CA LEU A 43 10.79 -1.95 1.52
C LEU A 43 11.41 -0.70 2.16
N VAL A 44 10.58 0.23 2.61
CA VAL A 44 11.03 1.43 3.35
C VAL A 44 11.66 1.01 4.68
N ALA A 45 11.02 0.10 5.41
CA ALA A 45 11.56 -0.39 6.68
C ALA A 45 12.93 -1.06 6.52
N ALA A 46 13.10 -1.91 5.50
CA ALA A 46 14.39 -2.51 5.19
C ALA A 46 15.44 -1.44 4.91
N ARG A 47 15.09 -0.38 4.17
CA ARG A 47 16.01 0.71 3.85
C ARG A 47 16.47 1.50 5.09
N LEU A 48 15.63 1.59 6.11
CA LEU A 48 15.91 2.33 7.34
C LEU A 48 16.64 1.51 8.41
N VAL A 49 16.36 0.19 8.49
CA VAL A 49 16.85 -0.65 9.59
C VAL A 49 18.12 -1.42 9.22
N VAL A 50 18.33 -1.73 7.94
CA VAL A 50 19.52 -2.46 7.49
C VAL A 50 20.70 -1.49 7.33
N ARG A 51 21.81 -1.78 8.02
CA ARG A 51 23.00 -0.92 8.09
C ARG A 51 23.76 -0.82 6.77
N ASP A 52 23.84 -1.92 6.05
CA ASP A 52 24.58 -2.03 4.79
C ASP A 52 23.60 -2.49 3.70
N TRP A 53 23.39 -1.63 2.71
CA TRP A 53 22.60 -1.91 1.53
C TRP A 53 23.51 -1.89 0.31
#